data_AF-A0A4Q2YSQ6-F1
#
_entry.id   AF-A0A4Q2YSQ6-F1
#
_cell.length_a   1.000
_cell.length_b   1.000
_cell.length_c   1.000
_cell.angle_alpha   90.00
_cell.angle_beta   90.00
_cell.angle_gamma   90.00
#
_symmetry.space_group_name_H-M   'P 1'
#
loop_
_entity.id
_entity.type
_entity.pdbx_description
1 polymer ?
#
loop_
_entity_poly.entity_id
_entity_poly.type
_entity_poly.pdbx_seq_one_letter_code
_entity_poly.pdbx_strand_id
1 'polypeptide(L)' 'MVKLNKIYTRTGDDGTTGLVDGSRVAKSDALMAAIGDVDEANSAIGLA' A
#
# COMPACT_ATOMS: atom_id res chain seq x y z
N MET A 1 7.84 6.83 -12.30
CA MET A 1 6.55 6.49 -12.97
C MET A 1 6.07 5.16 -12.42
N VAL A 2 4.84 5.09 -11.91
CA VAL A 2 4.22 3.86 -11.36
C VAL A 2 4.01 2.86 -12.50
N LYS A 3 4.38 1.58 -12.28
CA LYS A 3 4.21 0.50 -13.26
C LYS A 3 3.47 -0.66 -12.61
N LEU A 4 2.34 -1.07 -13.17
CA LEU A 4 1.55 -2.21 -12.73
C LEU A 4 1.68 -3.33 -13.77
N ASN A 5 2.56 -4.30 -13.55
CA ASN A 5 2.80 -5.42 -14.47
C ASN A 5 2.37 -6.78 -13.88
N LYS A 6 2.94 -7.17 -12.74
CA LYS A 6 2.53 -8.30 -11.92
C LYS A 6 2.05 -7.74 -10.59
N ILE A 7 0.79 -8.01 -10.27
CA ILE A 7 0.18 -7.49 -9.04
C ILE A 7 0.80 -8.16 -7.81
N TYR A 8 1.03 -9.47 -7.83
CA TYR A 8 1.73 -10.15 -6.75
C TYR A 8 3.24 -10.20 -7.01
N THR A 9 4.02 -9.64 -6.08
CA THR A 9 5.49 -9.62 -6.12
C THR A 9 6.12 -10.48 -5.03
N ARG A 10 5.35 -10.85 -3.98
CA ARG A 10 5.80 -11.53 -2.75
C ARG A 10 6.81 -10.76 -1.90
N THR A 11 7.13 -9.52 -2.26
CA THR A 11 8.11 -8.70 -1.52
C THR A 11 7.64 -8.28 -0.14
N GLY A 12 6.37 -8.51 0.23
CA GLY A 12 5.83 -8.18 1.55
C GLY A 12 5.40 -9.40 2.36
N ASP A 13 5.82 -10.61 1.97
CA ASP A 13 5.49 -11.85 2.66
C ASP A 13 6.15 -11.91 4.06
N ASP A 14 7.18 -11.10 4.29
CA ASP A 14 7.82 -10.88 5.59
C ASP A 14 7.06 -9.91 6.52
N GLY A 15 5.90 -9.41 6.10
CA GLY A 15 5.10 -8.45 6.86
C GLY A 15 5.51 -6.99 6.67
N THR A 16 6.43 -6.68 5.76
CA THR A 16 6.86 -5.30 5.45
C THR A 16 6.39 -4.83 4.08
N THR A 17 6.48 -3.52 3.82
CA THR A 17 6.15 -2.89 2.53
C THR A 17 7.09 -1.72 2.24
N GLY A 18 7.24 -1.37 0.96
CA GLY A 18 8.12 -0.29 0.51
C GLY A 18 7.37 1.02 0.32
N LEU A 19 7.98 2.13 0.72
CA LEU A 19 7.52 3.49 0.45
C LEU A 19 8.12 4.02 -0.86
N VAL A 20 7.59 5.14 -1.34
CA VAL A 20 8.03 5.77 -2.60
C VAL A 20 9.49 6.26 -2.57
N ASP A 21 10.01 6.54 -1.37
CA ASP A 21 11.41 6.93 -1.14
C ASP A 21 12.38 5.74 -1.06
N GLY A 22 11.88 4.50 -1.19
CA GLY A 22 12.65 3.27 -1.11
C GLY A 22 12.84 2.72 0.30
N SER A 23 12.41 3.43 1.34
CA SER A 23 12.40 2.90 2.71
C SER A 23 11.36 1.77 2.86
N ARG A 24 11.51 0.94 3.90
CA ARG A 24 10.59 -0.15 4.21
C ARG A 24 10.07 -0.01 5.62
N VAL A 25 8.77 -0.21 5.78
CA VAL A 25 8.06 -0.15 7.07
C VAL A 25 7.26 -1.44 7.29
N ALA A 26 6.92 -1.72 8.55
CA ALA A 26 5.98 -2.79 8.86
C ALA A 26 4.60 -2.49 8.26
N LYS A 27 3.86 -3.51 7.83
CA LYS A 27 2.48 -3.32 7.37
C LYS A 27 1.54 -2.77 8.45
N SER A 28 1.91 -2.93 9.72
CA SER A 28 1.19 -2.38 10.88
C SER A 28 1.66 -0.97 11.29
N ASP A 29 2.55 -0.34 10.52
CA ASP A 29 2.97 1.04 10.77
C ASP A 29 1.77 2.00 10.64
N ALA A 30 1.72 3.03 11.49
CA ALA A 30 0.65 4.04 11.46
C ALA A 30 0.52 4.73 10.10
N LEU A 31 1.62 4.90 9.36
CA LEU A 31 1.59 5.45 8.00
C LEU A 31 0.87 4.52 7.02
N MET A 32 1.04 3.19 7.15
CA MET A 32 0.31 2.23 6.31
C MET A 32 -1.17 2.15 6.65
N ALA A 33 -1.54 2.29 7.92
CA ALA A 33 -2.94 2.42 8.30
C ALA A 33 -3.58 3.65 7.62
N ALA A 34 -2.94 4.82 7.72
CA ALA A 34 -3.45 6.04 7.10
C ALA A 34 -3.57 5.95 5.57
N ILE A 35 -2.61 5.31 4.89
CA ILE A 35 -2.69 5.07 3.43
C ILE A 35 -3.83 4.11 3.09
N GLY A 36 -4.03 3.06 3.89
CA GLY A 36 -5.14 2.12 3.74
C GLY A 36 -6.51 2.80 3.87
N ASP A 37 -6.68 3.65 4.88
CA ASP A 37 -7.94 4.39 5.10
C ASP A 37 -8.29 5.31 3.92
N VAL A 38 -7.27 5.95 3.31
CA VAL A 38 -7.47 6.80 2.11
C VAL A 38 -7.86 5.96 0.89
N ASP A 39 -7.24 4.79 0.71
CA ASP A 39 -7.57 3.86 -0.38
C ASP A 39 -9.00 3.30 -0.24
N GLU A 40 -9.40 2.96 0.98
CA GLU A 40 -10.77 2.54 1.29
C GLU A 40 -11.79 3.65 1.04
N ALA A 41 -11.51 4.88 1.49
CA ALA A 41 -12.38 6.03 1.24
C ALA A 41 -12.53 6.31 -0.26
N ASN A 42 -11.45 6.27 -1.03
CA ASN A 42 -11.48 6.46 -2.48
C ASN A 42 -12.28 5.35 -3.18
N SER A 43 -12.16 4.10 -2.70
CA SER A 43 -12.96 2.98 -3.19
C SER A 43 -14.45 3.17 -2.90
N ALA A 44 -14.81 3.67 -1.73
CA ALA A 44 -16.19 3.98 -1.35
C ALA A 44 -16.79 5.12 -2.19
N ILE A 45 -16.00 6.16 -2.50
CA ILE A 45 -16.41 7.23 -3.42
C ILE A 45 -16.74 6.64 -4.80
N GLY A 46 -15.95 5.70 -5.30
CA GLY A 46 -16.18 5.06 -6.60
C GLY A 46 -17.44 4.18 -6.65
N LEU A 47 -18.02 3.80 -5.51
CA LEU A 47 -19.26 3.03 -5.44
C LEU A 47 -20.52 3.92 -5.48
N ALA A 48 -20.42 5.18 -5.04
CA ALA A 48 -21.54 6.13 -4.97
C ALA A 48 -21.94 6.65 -6.36
#